data_AF-A0A7W6EFI8-F1
#
_entry.id   AF-A0A7W6EFI8-F1
#
_cell.length_a   1.000
_cell.length_b   1.000
_cell.length_c   1.000
_cell.angle_alpha   90.00
_cell.angle_beta   90.00
_cell.angle_gamma   90.00
#
_symmetry.space_group_name_H-M   'P 1'
#
loop_
_entity.id
_entity.type
_entity.pdbx_description
1 polymer ?
#
loop_
_entity_poly.entity_id
_entity_poly.type
_entity_poly.pdbx_seq_one_letter_code
_entity_poly.pdbx_strand_id
1 'polypeptide(L)'
;MSLSDDIALLSALPVFAGFEQAALRRLAQSAQTRNIRTGEVLYRQGEPAEGGYVLVSGSLSLQDADGRRRQVSPGSLLGEPALVIETQWLTTAVADEDSAVLRLSRALMGRVIQEFPHSAAALQQALAVPFRRLSMELDVVSRLLQSAQGALEQGTLEPASGAVADEQADDDASRS
;
A
#
# COMPACT_ATOMS: atom_id res chain seq x y z
N MET A 1 -14.68 21.01 12.02
CA MET A 1 -13.38 21.62 11.67
C MET A 1 -13.62 22.82 10.77
N SER A 2 -12.68 23.75 10.67
CA SER A 2 -12.83 24.87 9.74
C SER A 2 -12.43 24.44 8.33
N LEU A 3 -13.01 25.06 7.31
CA LEU A 3 -12.62 24.82 5.91
C LEU A 3 -11.11 25.03 5.68
N SER A 4 -10.50 25.95 6.43
CA SER A 4 -9.06 26.22 6.37
C SER A 4 -8.23 25.04 6.86
N ASP A 5 -8.68 24.35 7.91
CA ASP A 5 -8.00 23.17 8.46
C ASP A 5 -8.04 22.01 7.46
N ASP A 6 -9.21 21.80 6.82
CA ASP A 6 -9.37 20.75 5.81
C ASP A 6 -8.47 21.02 4.59
N ILE A 7 -8.35 22.28 4.15
CA ILE A 7 -7.44 22.65 3.06
C ILE A 7 -5.98 22.38 3.46
N ALA A 8 -5.59 22.76 4.67
CA ALA A 8 -4.23 22.52 5.16
C ALA A 8 -3.92 21.02 5.24
N LEU A 9 -4.85 20.23 5.76
CA LEU A 9 -4.76 18.77 5.83
C LEU A 9 -4.59 18.15 4.43
N LEU A 10 -5.43 18.55 3.47
CA LEU A 10 -5.32 18.05 2.10
C LEU A 10 -3.99 18.48 1.45
N SER A 11 -3.54 19.72 1.66
CA SER A 11 -2.28 20.21 1.08
C SER A 11 -1.04 19.46 1.56
N ALA A 12 -1.09 18.86 2.76
CA ALA A 12 0.02 18.10 3.33
C ALA A 12 0.13 16.68 2.76
N LEU A 13 -0.89 16.18 2.08
CA LEU A 13 -0.89 14.83 1.51
C LEU A 13 0.00 14.78 0.25
N PRO A 14 0.92 13.81 0.13
CA PRO A 14 1.83 13.71 -1.01
C PRO A 14 1.12 13.68 -2.38
N VAL A 15 -0.02 13.00 -2.47
CA VAL A 15 -0.82 12.91 -3.69
C VAL A 15 -1.40 14.26 -4.15
N PHE A 16 -1.53 15.23 -3.23
CA PHE A 16 -2.09 16.55 -3.48
C PHE A 16 -1.04 17.68 -3.44
N ALA A 17 0.25 17.36 -3.26
CA ALA A 17 1.31 18.36 -3.09
C ALA A 17 1.45 19.37 -4.24
N GLY A 18 1.05 19.00 -5.47
CA GLY A 18 1.06 19.89 -6.63
C GLY A 18 -0.30 20.48 -7.01
N PHE A 19 -1.32 20.35 -6.16
CA PHE A 19 -2.67 20.87 -6.45
C PHE A 19 -2.72 22.38 -6.29
N GLU A 20 -3.48 23.03 -7.17
CA GLU A 20 -3.81 24.44 -7.03
C GLU A 20 -4.65 24.68 -5.78
N GLN A 21 -4.45 25.81 -5.11
CA GLN A 21 -5.17 26.10 -3.87
C GLN A 21 -6.70 26.18 -4.07
N ALA A 22 -7.14 26.61 -5.26
CA ALA A 22 -8.55 26.60 -5.64
C ALA A 22 -9.12 25.17 -5.74
N ALA A 23 -8.33 24.22 -6.25
CA ALA A 23 -8.70 22.81 -6.34
C ALA A 23 -8.82 22.18 -4.95
N LEU A 24 -7.85 22.41 -4.06
CA LEU A 24 -7.89 21.96 -2.67
C LEU A 24 -9.09 22.52 -1.92
N ARG A 25 -9.39 23.81 -2.11
CA ARG A 25 -10.59 24.44 -1.54
C ARG A 25 -11.87 23.77 -2.05
N ARG A 26 -11.96 23.46 -3.35
CA ARG A 26 -13.14 22.80 -3.91
C ARG A 26 -13.31 21.37 -3.39
N LEU A 27 -12.21 20.63 -3.24
CA LEU A 27 -12.22 19.32 -2.58
C LEU A 27 -12.73 19.44 -1.15
N ALA A 28 -12.11 20.29 -0.33
CA ALA A 28 -12.49 20.48 1.08
C ALA A 28 -13.96 20.88 1.26
N GLN A 29 -14.47 21.81 0.42
CA GLN A 29 -15.87 22.25 0.46
C GLN A 29 -16.88 21.14 0.12
N SER A 30 -16.49 20.22 -0.75
CA SER A 30 -17.40 19.18 -1.26
C SER A 30 -17.21 17.83 -0.58
N ALA A 31 -16.16 17.70 0.23
CA ALA A 31 -15.86 16.50 0.97
C ALA A 31 -16.86 16.30 2.10
N GLN A 32 -17.08 15.03 2.45
CA GLN A 32 -18.05 14.68 3.50
C GLN A 32 -17.29 14.25 4.75
N THR A 33 -17.53 14.94 5.86
CA THR A 33 -17.03 14.48 7.16
C THR A 33 -17.90 13.32 7.65
N ARG A 34 -17.26 12.23 8.09
CA ARG A 34 -17.91 11.10 8.75
C ARG A 34 -17.22 10.85 10.09
N ASN A 35 -18.03 10.80 11.15
CA ASN A 35 -17.57 10.38 12.48
C ASN A 35 -17.80 8.88 12.62
N ILE A 36 -16.86 8.20 13.26
CA ILE A 36 -16.80 6.74 13.41
C ILE A 36 -16.50 6.45 14.87
N ARG A 37 -17.31 5.61 15.51
CA ARG A 37 -17.10 5.26 16.93
C ARG A 37 -16.04 4.19 17.08
N THR A 38 -15.43 4.13 18.25
CA THR A 38 -14.52 3.05 18.65
C THR A 38 -15.12 1.66 18.33
N GLY A 39 -14.37 0.81 17.63
CA GLY A 39 -14.78 -0.51 17.19
C GLY A 39 -15.67 -0.55 15.94
N GLU A 40 -16.12 0.59 15.41
CA GLU A 40 -16.90 0.64 14.17
C GLU A 40 -15.99 0.44 12.94
N VAL A 41 -16.53 -0.25 11.94
CA VAL A 41 -15.85 -0.54 10.67
C VAL A 41 -16.12 0.59 9.68
N LEU A 42 -15.05 1.21 9.18
CA LEU A 42 -15.14 2.24 8.14
C LEU A 42 -15.48 1.65 6.76
N TYR A 43 -14.75 0.60 6.38
CA TYR A 43 -14.95 -0.20 5.17
C TYR A 43 -14.42 -1.62 5.37
N ARG A 44 -14.92 -2.57 4.58
CA ARG A 44 -14.46 -3.97 4.63
C ARG A 44 -13.63 -4.33 3.41
N GLN A 45 -12.70 -5.24 3.62
CA GLN A 45 -11.94 -5.85 2.54
C GLN A 45 -12.87 -6.46 1.47
N GLY A 46 -12.52 -6.29 0.20
CA GLY A 46 -13.27 -6.79 -0.95
C GLY A 46 -14.47 -5.91 -1.36
N GLU A 47 -14.91 -4.97 -0.52
CA GLU A 47 -15.95 -4.03 -0.91
C GLU A 47 -15.44 -3.05 -1.98
N PRO A 48 -16.30 -2.62 -2.93
CA PRO A 48 -15.95 -1.58 -3.89
C PRO A 48 -15.49 -0.29 -3.20
N ALA A 49 -14.37 0.26 -3.66
CA ALA A 49 -13.87 1.55 -3.19
C ALA A 49 -14.38 2.66 -4.13
N GLU A 50 -15.36 3.43 -3.66
CA GLU A 50 -15.94 4.57 -4.39
C GLU A 50 -15.15 5.89 -4.21
N GLY A 51 -13.97 5.81 -3.59
CA GLY A 51 -13.14 6.95 -3.26
C GLY A 51 -12.20 6.67 -2.09
N GLY A 52 -11.61 7.72 -1.55
CA GLY A 52 -10.66 7.67 -0.45
C GLY A 52 -11.17 8.31 0.84
N TYR A 53 -10.47 8.05 1.93
CA TYR A 53 -10.71 8.64 3.24
C TYR A 53 -9.44 9.24 3.80
N VAL A 54 -9.49 10.50 4.22
CA VAL A 54 -8.41 11.12 4.99
C VAL A 54 -8.75 11.03 6.47
N LEU A 55 -7.87 10.48 7.29
CA LEU A 55 -8.05 10.47 8.74
C LEU A 55 -7.77 11.86 9.30
N VAL A 56 -8.79 12.49 9.89
CA VAL A 56 -8.70 13.86 10.42
C VAL A 56 -8.30 13.85 11.90
N SER A 57 -8.87 12.94 12.68
CA SER A 57 -8.55 12.75 14.11
C SER A 57 -8.90 11.33 14.54
N GLY A 58 -8.30 10.88 15.65
CA GLY A 58 -8.44 9.53 16.17
C GLY A 58 -7.37 8.57 15.64
N SER A 59 -7.67 7.27 15.69
CA SER A 59 -6.80 6.19 15.23
C SER A 59 -7.61 5.10 14.55
N LEU A 60 -7.11 4.60 13.43
CA LEU A 60 -7.67 3.43 12.76
C LEU A 60 -6.63 2.31 12.67
N SER A 61 -7.09 1.07 12.66
CA SER A 61 -6.29 -0.09 12.30
C SER A 61 -6.77 -0.70 10.98
N LEU A 62 -5.83 -1.01 10.10
CA LEU A 62 -6.08 -1.73 8.85
C LEU A 62 -5.68 -3.19 9.03
N GLN A 63 -6.59 -4.10 8.73
CA GLN A 63 -6.34 -5.53 8.74
C GLN A 63 -6.37 -6.10 7.31
N ASP A 64 -5.30 -6.78 6.89
CA ASP A 64 -5.25 -7.47 5.59
C ASP A 64 -5.81 -8.91 5.65
N ALA A 65 -5.78 -9.62 4.50
CA ALA A 65 -6.29 -11.00 4.39
C ALA A 65 -5.52 -11.99 5.29
N ASP A 66 -4.24 -11.71 5.54
CA ASP A 66 -3.36 -12.55 6.38
C ASP A 66 -3.54 -12.22 7.88
N GLY A 67 -4.48 -11.32 8.21
CA GLY A 67 -4.78 -10.89 9.57
C GLY A 67 -3.76 -9.89 10.14
N ARG A 68 -2.77 -9.43 9.36
CA ARG A 68 -1.78 -8.46 9.81
C ARG A 68 -2.45 -7.11 10.00
N ARG A 69 -2.09 -6.44 11.10
CA ARG A 69 -2.64 -5.12 11.44
C ARG A 69 -1.59 -4.04 11.30
N ARG A 70 -2.02 -2.90 10.78
CA ARG A 70 -1.21 -1.66 10.72
C ARG A 70 -2.04 -0.49 11.20
N GLN A 71 -1.47 0.31 12.09
CA GLN A 71 -2.11 1.51 12.59
C GLN A 71 -2.01 2.67 11.58
N VAL A 72 -3.02 3.53 11.57
CA VAL A 72 -3.15 4.71 10.71
C VAL A 72 -3.34 5.91 11.61
N SER A 73 -2.49 6.91 11.43
CA SER A 73 -2.52 8.16 12.20
C SER A 73 -3.18 9.30 11.41
N PRO A 74 -3.68 10.35 12.08
CA PRO A 74 -4.24 11.53 11.42
C PRO A 74 -3.29 12.11 10.37
N GLY A 75 -3.85 12.65 9.28
CA GLY A 75 -3.08 13.08 8.11
C GLY A 75 -2.76 11.96 7.12
N SER A 76 -3.23 10.73 7.36
CA SER A 76 -3.09 9.64 6.39
C SER A 76 -4.27 9.58 5.43
N LEU A 77 -3.98 9.30 4.16
CA LEU A 77 -4.99 9.04 3.12
C LEU A 77 -5.08 7.53 2.85
N LEU A 78 -6.30 7.01 2.96
CA LEU A 78 -6.67 5.65 2.64
C LEU A 78 -7.33 5.60 1.26
N GLY A 79 -6.95 4.61 0.45
CA GLY A 79 -7.57 4.41 -0.87
C GLY A 79 -7.15 5.44 -1.91
N GLU A 80 -5.90 5.92 -1.87
CA GLU A 80 -5.32 6.79 -2.92
C GLU A 80 -5.68 6.36 -4.36
N PRO A 81 -5.49 5.10 -4.78
CA PRO A 81 -5.85 4.69 -6.15
C PRO A 81 -7.35 4.77 -6.43
N ALA A 82 -8.21 4.57 -5.41
CA ALA A 82 -9.67 4.60 -5.55
C ALA A 82 -10.21 5.99 -5.91
N LEU A 83 -9.41 7.04 -5.73
CA LEU A 83 -9.75 8.41 -6.14
C LEU A 83 -9.75 8.59 -7.66
N VAL A 84 -9.07 7.72 -8.41
CA VAL A 84 -8.90 7.86 -9.86
C VAL A 84 -9.45 6.67 -10.62
N ILE A 85 -9.21 5.45 -10.14
CA ILE A 85 -9.61 4.21 -10.79
C ILE A 85 -10.57 3.40 -9.91
N GLU A 86 -11.30 2.48 -10.53
CA GLU A 86 -12.14 1.54 -9.81
C GLU A 86 -11.27 0.49 -9.13
N THR A 87 -11.45 0.32 -7.83
CA THR A 87 -10.71 -0.64 -7.02
C THR A 87 -11.62 -1.24 -5.95
N GLN A 88 -11.09 -2.23 -5.24
CA GLN A 88 -11.71 -2.79 -4.04
C GLN A 88 -10.78 -2.52 -2.85
N TRP A 89 -11.35 -2.47 -1.65
CA TRP A 89 -10.54 -2.35 -0.44
C TRP A 89 -9.69 -3.60 -0.22
N LEU A 90 -8.37 -3.41 -0.12
CA LEU A 90 -7.43 -4.51 0.13
C LEU A 90 -7.36 -4.91 1.62
N THR A 91 -7.93 -4.09 2.49
CA THR A 91 -7.93 -4.28 3.95
C THR A 91 -9.32 -3.97 4.52
N THR A 92 -9.57 -4.36 5.76
CA THR A 92 -10.69 -3.85 6.57
C THR A 92 -10.16 -2.74 7.48
N ALA A 93 -10.84 -1.59 7.53
CA ALA A 93 -10.46 -0.49 8.42
C ALA A 93 -11.42 -0.41 9.62
N VAL A 94 -10.87 -0.43 10.83
CA VAL A 94 -11.63 -0.37 12.09
C VAL A 94 -11.12 0.81 12.92
N ALA A 95 -12.02 1.53 13.57
CA ALA A 95 -11.64 2.59 14.49
C ALA A 95 -11.15 2.01 15.82
N ASP A 96 -9.92 2.37 16.20
CA ASP A 96 -9.34 1.97 17.50
C ASP A 96 -9.81 2.90 18.63
N GLU A 97 -10.26 4.11 18.27
CA GLU A 97 -10.90 5.11 19.13
C GLU A 97 -11.89 5.96 18.32
N ASP A 98 -12.67 6.82 18.99
CA ASP A 98 -13.60 7.73 18.32
C ASP A 98 -12.84 8.63 17.34
N SER A 99 -13.18 8.49 16.05
CA SER A 99 -12.40 9.03 14.94
C SER A 99 -13.26 9.86 14.00
N ALA A 100 -12.63 10.80 13.29
CA ALA A 100 -13.27 11.57 12.23
C ALA A 100 -12.48 11.41 10.93
N VAL A 101 -13.19 11.15 9.83
CA VAL A 101 -12.61 11.02 8.50
C VAL A 101 -13.25 11.98 7.51
N LEU A 102 -12.47 12.42 6.54
CA LEU A 102 -12.91 13.19 5.39
C LEU A 102 -13.03 12.26 4.17
N ARG A 103 -14.25 12.05 3.68
CA ARG A 103 -14.52 11.23 2.49
C ARG A 103 -14.38 12.05 1.23
N LEU A 104 -13.54 11.56 0.32
CA LEU A 104 -13.35 12.09 -1.03
C LEU A 104 -13.83 11.05 -2.03
N SER A 105 -14.96 11.31 -2.70
CA SER A 105 -15.46 10.37 -3.72
C SER A 105 -14.69 10.49 -5.03
N ARG A 106 -14.59 9.39 -5.78
CA ARG A 106 -14.01 9.39 -7.13
C ARG A 106 -14.73 10.37 -8.06
N ALA A 107 -16.06 10.48 -7.94
CA ALA A 107 -16.85 11.44 -8.70
C ALA A 107 -16.50 12.90 -8.36
N LEU A 108 -16.27 13.21 -7.09
CA LEU A 108 -15.79 14.53 -6.67
C LEU A 108 -14.40 14.81 -7.26
N MET A 109 -13.47 13.88 -7.10
CA MET A 109 -12.12 14.00 -7.63
C MET A 109 -12.13 14.22 -9.15
N GLY A 110 -12.92 13.45 -9.89
CA GLY A 110 -13.07 13.60 -11.34
C GLY A 110 -13.53 14.99 -11.76
N ARG A 111 -14.49 15.60 -11.05
CA ARG A 111 -14.92 16.98 -11.32
C ARG A 111 -13.81 18.00 -11.08
N VAL A 112 -13.05 17.85 -9.99
CA VAL A 112 -11.94 18.76 -9.66
C VAL A 112 -10.85 18.69 -10.70
N ILE A 113 -10.46 17.49 -11.14
CA ILE A 113 -9.43 17.29 -12.16
C ILE A 113 -9.85 17.90 -13.51
N GLN A 114 -11.13 17.81 -13.86
CA GLN A 114 -11.67 18.44 -15.07
C GLN A 114 -11.66 19.98 -14.99
N GLU A 115 -11.93 20.54 -13.81
CA GLU A 115 -11.96 21.99 -13.58
C GLU A 115 -10.56 22.61 -13.44
N PHE A 116 -9.58 21.83 -12.98
CA PHE A 116 -8.23 22.31 -12.64
C PHE A 116 -7.13 21.48 -13.34
N PRO A 117 -6.82 21.77 -14.63
CA PRO A 117 -5.88 20.97 -15.43
C PRO A 117 -4.44 20.89 -14.88
N HIS A 118 -3.94 21.92 -14.19
CA HIS A 118 -2.60 21.82 -13.57
C HIS A 118 -2.59 20.83 -12.40
N SER A 119 -3.66 20.81 -11.59
CA SER A 119 -3.84 19.83 -10.53
C SER A 119 -3.97 18.42 -11.09
N ALA A 120 -4.64 18.26 -12.24
CA ALA A 120 -4.70 17.00 -12.97
C ALA A 120 -3.31 16.48 -13.38
N ALA A 121 -2.49 17.35 -13.97
CA ALA A 121 -1.12 17.01 -14.36
C ALA A 121 -0.25 16.65 -13.14
N ALA A 122 -0.38 17.40 -12.04
CA ALA A 122 0.30 17.09 -10.78
C ALA A 122 -0.10 15.72 -10.22
N LEU A 123 -1.40 15.38 -10.25
CA LEU A 123 -1.88 14.07 -9.81
C LEU A 123 -1.29 12.93 -10.65
N GLN A 124 -1.26 13.09 -11.97
CA GLN A 124 -0.66 12.10 -12.87
C GLN A 124 0.83 11.87 -12.53
N GLN A 125 1.57 12.94 -12.26
CA GLN A 125 2.97 12.84 -11.85
C GLN A 125 3.13 12.15 -10.49
N ALA A 126 2.29 12.49 -9.51
CA ALA A 126 2.30 11.89 -8.19
C ALA A 126 2.01 10.38 -8.24
N LEU A 127 1.04 9.96 -9.05
CA LEU A 127 0.69 8.54 -9.22
C LEU A 127 1.74 7.75 -10.02
N ALA A 128 2.50 8.41 -10.91
CA ALA A 128 3.55 7.76 -11.68
C ALA A 128 4.77 7.36 -10.83
N VAL A 129 5.00 8.01 -9.68
CA VAL A 129 6.18 7.74 -8.83
C VAL A 129 6.12 6.36 -8.15
N PRO A 130 5.04 5.98 -7.44
CA PRO A 130 4.92 4.63 -6.87
C PRO A 130 4.97 3.53 -7.94
N PHE A 131 4.34 3.76 -9.10
CA PHE A 131 4.34 2.78 -10.19
C PHE A 131 5.75 2.49 -10.71
N ARG A 132 6.56 3.53 -10.96
CA ARG A 132 7.96 3.36 -11.36
C ARG A 132 8.76 2.55 -10.34
N ARG A 133 8.53 2.78 -9.04
CA ARG A 133 9.22 2.06 -7.97
C ARG A 133 8.86 0.57 -7.97
N LEU A 134 7.58 0.25 -8.08
CA LEU A 134 7.11 -1.14 -8.15
C LEU A 134 7.63 -1.87 -9.39
N SER A 135 7.64 -1.22 -10.56
CA SER A 135 8.20 -1.81 -11.78
C SER A 135 9.69 -2.15 -11.62
N MET A 136 10.48 -1.26 -11.02
CA MET A 136 11.90 -1.54 -10.76
C MET A 136 12.11 -2.71 -9.80
N GLU A 137 11.29 -2.83 -8.75
CA GLU A 137 11.37 -3.96 -7.81
C GLU A 137 11.01 -5.29 -8.49
N LEU A 138 9.96 -5.30 -9.32
CA LEU A 138 9.57 -6.48 -10.09
C LEU A 138 10.64 -6.90 -11.11
N ASP A 139 11.31 -5.96 -11.77
CA ASP A 139 12.42 -6.26 -12.69
C ASP A 139 13.63 -6.89 -11.98
N VAL A 140 13.88 -6.51 -10.72
CA VAL A 140 14.93 -7.15 -9.90
C VAL A 140 14.53 -8.57 -9.55
N VAL A 141 13.30 -8.79 -9.06
CA VAL A 141 12.81 -10.14 -8.71
C VAL A 141 12.79 -11.05 -9.94
N SER A 142 12.32 -10.55 -11.09
CA SER A 142 12.32 -11.32 -12.34
C SER A 142 13.72 -11.76 -12.75
N ARG A 143 14.72 -10.88 -12.64
CA ARG A 143 16.12 -11.22 -12.96
C ARG A 143 16.69 -12.26 -11.99
N LEU A 144 16.38 -12.16 -10.70
CA LEU A 144 16.81 -13.16 -9.72
C LEU A 144 16.21 -14.53 -10.02
N LEU A 145 14.90 -14.60 -10.34
CA LEU A 145 14.24 -15.85 -10.71
C LEU A 145 14.82 -16.45 -11.99
N GLN A 146 15.09 -15.64 -13.02
CA GLN A 146 15.73 -16.11 -14.26
C GLN A 146 17.16 -16.61 -14.01
N SER A 147 17.92 -15.95 -13.15
CA SER A 147 19.29 -16.39 -12.80
C SER A 147 19.30 -17.70 -12.00
N ALA A 148 18.34 -17.90 -11.09
CA ALA A 148 18.19 -19.13 -10.33
C ALA A 148 17.73 -20.29 -11.22
N GLN A 149 16.81 -20.03 -12.16
CA GLN A 149 16.39 -21.03 -13.16
C GLN A 149 17.54 -21.39 -14.11
N GLY A 150 18.30 -20.42 -14.61
CA GLY A 150 19.47 -20.67 -15.44
C GLY A 150 20.56 -21.47 -14.72
N ALA A 151 20.78 -21.23 -13.43
CA ALA A 151 21.73 -22.01 -12.62
C ALA A 151 21.28 -23.46 -12.39
N LEU A 152 19.97 -23.70 -12.26
CA LEU A 152 19.40 -25.05 -12.18
C LEU A 152 19.47 -25.79 -13.54
N GLU A 153 19.27 -25.08 -14.65
CA GLU A 153 19.37 -25.63 -16.01
C GLU A 153 20.82 -25.90 -16.44
N GLN A 154 21.79 -25.13 -15.96
CA GLN A 154 23.22 -25.30 -16.26
C GLN A 154 23.91 -26.36 -15.39
N GLY A 155 23.18 -27.10 -14.55
CA GLY A 155 23.71 -28.27 -13.84
C GLY A 155 24.94 -27.99 -12.96
N THR A 156 25.12 -26.75 -12.48
CA THR A 156 26.22 -26.41 -11.56
C THR A 156 25.74 -26.56 -10.10
N LEU A 157 25.30 -27.76 -9.75
CA LEU A 157 25.46 -28.25 -8.39
C LEU A 157 26.68 -29.15 -8.44
N GLU A 158 27.87 -28.58 -8.20
CA GLU A 158 29.04 -29.43 -7.96
C GLU A 158 28.71 -30.38 -6.80
N PRO A 159 28.76 -31.70 -7.01
CA PRO A 159 28.74 -32.61 -5.89
C PRO A 159 30.07 -32.43 -5.16
N ALA A 160 30.00 -32.08 -3.87
CA ALA A 160 31.11 -32.30 -2.97
C ALA A 160 31.38 -33.81 -2.93
N SER A 161 32.23 -34.29 -3.84
CA SER A 161 32.60 -35.69 -3.98
C SER A 161 34.11 -35.83 -3.89
N GLY A 162 34.54 -36.43 -2.78
CA GLY A 162 35.61 -37.41 -2.81
C GLY A 162 36.99 -36.94 -2.39
N ALA A 163 37.25 -36.96 -1.09
CA ALA A 163 38.51 -37.52 -0.58
C ALA A 163 38.18 -38.83 0.14
N VAL A 164 38.20 -39.93 -0.63
CA VAL A 164 38.45 -41.31 -0.18
C VAL A 164 39.99 -41.42 -0.20
N ALA A 165 40.73 -42.08 0.70
CA ALA A 165 40.54 -43.40 1.27
C ALA A 165 41.53 -43.60 2.45
N ASP A 166 41.59 -44.87 2.89
CA ASP A 166 42.53 -45.53 3.81
C ASP A 166 42.08 -45.65 5.28
N GLU A 167 42.10 -46.83 5.93
CA GLU A 167 42.62 -48.13 5.54
C GLU A 167 42.22 -49.21 6.58
N GLN A 168 41.96 -50.42 6.06
CA GLN A 168 42.08 -51.76 6.64
C GLN A 168 41.18 -52.31 7.75
N ALA A 169 40.81 -53.56 7.47
CA ALA A 169 40.15 -54.57 8.27
C ALA A 169 41.07 -55.20 9.32
N ASP A 170 40.45 -55.70 10.40
CA ASP A 170 40.75 -56.95 11.13
C ASP A 170 39.60 -57.08 12.15
N ASP A 171 38.60 -57.94 11.99
CA ASP A 171 38.64 -59.40 12.18
C ASP A 171 39.55 -59.82 13.36
N ASP A 172 38.98 -59.92 14.57
CA ASP A 172 39.15 -61.06 15.49
C ASP A 172 38.43 -60.80 16.84
N ALA A 173 38.13 -61.89 17.54
CA ALA A 173 37.79 -62.02 18.95
C ALA A 173 36.29 -61.94 19.34
N SER A 174 35.62 -63.08 19.11
CA SER A 174 35.27 -64.04 20.17
C SER A 174 34.99 -63.52 21.59
N ARG A 175 33.92 -64.11 22.15
CA ARG A 175 33.65 -64.45 23.57
C ARG A 175 32.94 -63.42 24.45
N SER A 176 31.71 -63.85 24.77
CA SER A 176 31.08 -63.91 26.11
C SER A 176 30.39 -62.67 26.66
#